data_AF-A0A1Y3MSK9-F1
#
_entry.id   AF-A0A1Y3MSK9-F1
#
_cell.length_a   1.000
_cell.length_b   1.000
_cell.length_c   1.000
_cell.angle_alpha   90.00
_cell.angle_beta   90.00
_cell.angle_gamma   90.00
#
_symmetry.space_group_name_H-M   'P 1'
#
loop_
_entity.id
_entity.type
_entity.pdbx_description
1 polymer ?
#
loop_
_entity_poly.entity_id
_entity_poly.type
_entity_poly.pdbx_seq_one_letter_code
_entity_poly.pdbx_strand_id
1 'polypeptide(L)'
;LGNKYGAAGLIGNLYAESRLQPADLEKKYEKQFGMKDEEYTRAVDNGSYKKFTTDKGGYGLVQWTSKNRKTKLLEYAKKRGTSIGDLQMQLDFLWIELQEGYQSLIKTLKKASSVQEASDAVMLIYEQPEDKSQEKLNLRAKQGKMLKLALDH
;
A
#
# COMPACT_ATOMS: atom_id res chain seq x y z
N LEU A 1 12.68 8.36 4.31
CA LEU A 1 12.20 8.53 5.71
C LEU A 1 13.32 8.89 6.70
N GLY A 2 14.50 8.28 6.62
CA GLY A 2 15.63 8.64 7.53
C GLY A 2 15.45 8.18 8.99
N ASN A 3 14.37 7.44 9.29
CA ASN A 3 14.09 6.87 10.59
C ASN A 3 13.70 5.39 10.40
N LYS A 4 14.46 4.49 11.02
CA LYS A 4 14.26 3.03 10.90
C LYS A 4 12.93 2.56 11.50
N TYR A 5 12.45 3.19 12.56
CA TYR A 5 11.14 2.88 13.14
C TYR A 5 10.01 3.32 12.21
N GLY A 6 10.13 4.51 11.63
CA GLY A 6 9.20 5.00 10.61
C GLY A 6 9.12 4.09 9.40
N ALA A 7 10.26 3.68 8.86
CA ALA A 7 10.32 2.74 7.72
C ALA A 7 9.71 1.38 8.08
N ALA A 8 10.07 0.82 9.24
CA ALA A 8 9.56 -0.45 9.73
C ALA A 8 8.03 -0.43 9.97
N GLY A 9 7.50 0.65 10.56
CA GLY A 9 6.06 0.79 10.79
C GLY A 9 5.26 0.92 9.48
N LEU A 10 5.82 1.63 8.49
CA LEU A 10 5.23 1.70 7.15
C LEU A 10 5.21 0.31 6.50
N ILE A 11 6.36 -0.34 6.34
CA ILE A 11 6.43 -1.64 5.63
C ILE A 11 5.63 -2.74 6.33
N GLY A 12 5.49 -2.68 7.66
CA GLY A 12 4.59 -3.57 8.41
C GLY A 12 3.13 -3.46 7.98
N ASN A 13 2.65 -2.25 7.69
CA ASN A 13 1.31 -2.03 7.14
C ASN A 13 1.21 -2.52 5.69
N LEU A 14 2.18 -2.21 4.83
CA LEU A 14 2.18 -2.70 3.44
C LEU A 14 2.15 -4.24 3.40
N TYR A 15 2.86 -4.90 4.32
CA TYR A 15 2.83 -6.35 4.44
C TYR A 15 1.45 -6.87 4.87
N ALA A 16 0.77 -6.18 5.79
CA ALA A 16 -0.60 -6.53 6.17
C ALA A 16 -1.60 -6.37 5.01
N GLU A 17 -1.41 -5.36 4.17
CA GLU A 17 -2.30 -5.05 3.05
C GLU A 17 -2.12 -6.01 1.87
N SER A 18 -0.88 -6.27 1.47
CA SER A 18 -0.59 -6.94 0.19
C SER A 18 0.43 -8.07 0.29
N ARG A 19 0.98 -8.35 1.48
CA ARG A 19 2.18 -9.21 1.64
C ARG A 19 3.36 -8.70 0.80
N LEU A 20 3.42 -7.39 0.56
CA LEU A 20 4.40 -6.71 -0.30
C LEU A 20 4.34 -7.14 -1.78
N GLN A 21 3.19 -7.64 -2.25
CA GLN A 21 2.97 -7.98 -3.65
C GLN A 21 2.31 -6.81 -4.39
N PRO A 22 3.01 -6.10 -5.30
CA PRO A 22 2.43 -4.95 -6.00
C PRO A 22 1.32 -5.32 -6.99
N ALA A 23 1.24 -6.58 -7.43
CA ALA A 23 0.15 -7.07 -8.30
C ALA A 23 -1.07 -7.60 -7.53
N ASP A 24 -1.10 -7.51 -6.19
CA ASP A 24 -2.14 -8.12 -5.35
C ASP A 24 -3.51 -7.47 -5.61
N LEU A 25 -4.45 -8.26 -6.15
CA LEU A 25 -5.86 -7.89 -6.25
C LEU A 25 -6.57 -8.42 -5.00
N GLU A 26 -7.40 -7.59 -4.37
CA GLU A 26 -8.16 -8.01 -3.20
C GLU A 26 -8.94 -9.30 -3.50
N LYS A 27 -8.71 -10.36 -2.72
CA LYS A 27 -9.21 -11.73 -2.98
C LYS A 27 -10.70 -11.85 -3.27
N LYS A 28 -11.53 -11.01 -2.64
CA LYS A 28 -12.98 -10.97 -2.90
C LYS A 28 -13.26 -10.64 -4.38
N TYR A 29 -12.46 -9.73 -4.93
CA TYR A 29 -12.58 -9.24 -6.29
C TYR A 29 -11.89 -10.14 -7.31
N GLU A 30 -10.86 -10.92 -6.94
CA GLU A 30 -10.36 -12.00 -7.82
C GLU A 30 -11.52 -12.92 -8.24
N LYS A 31 -12.33 -13.37 -7.26
CA LYS A 31 -13.50 -14.22 -7.52
C LYS A 31 -14.57 -13.50 -8.32
N GLN A 32 -14.85 -12.23 -7.98
CA GLN A 32 -15.90 -11.44 -8.62
C GLN A 32 -15.57 -11.10 -10.08
N PHE A 33 -14.29 -10.88 -10.39
CA PHE A 33 -13.82 -10.52 -11.73
C PHE A 33 -13.40 -11.74 -12.55
N GLY A 34 -13.19 -12.89 -11.91
CA GLY A 34 -12.71 -14.10 -12.58
C GLY A 34 -11.27 -13.98 -13.05
N MET A 35 -10.47 -13.12 -12.42
CA MET A 35 -9.07 -12.86 -12.77
C MET A 35 -8.21 -12.96 -11.52
N LYS A 36 -7.05 -13.61 -11.64
CA LYS A 36 -6.02 -13.60 -10.59
C LYS A 36 -5.17 -12.33 -10.69
N ASP A 37 -4.42 -12.01 -9.64
CA ASP A 37 -3.47 -10.88 -9.52
C ASP A 37 -2.79 -10.45 -10.83
N GLU A 38 -2.02 -11.36 -11.43
CA GLU A 38 -1.25 -11.04 -12.63
C GLU A 38 -2.12 -10.89 -13.89
N GLU A 39 -3.20 -11.64 -13.99
CA GLU A 39 -4.12 -11.56 -15.12
C GLU A 39 -4.85 -10.23 -15.13
N TYR A 40 -5.37 -9.83 -13.96
CA TYR A 40 -5.97 -8.52 -13.76
C TYR A 40 -4.96 -7.41 -14.08
N THR A 41 -3.73 -7.50 -13.56
CA THR A 41 -2.66 -6.53 -13.82
C THR A 41 -2.36 -6.40 -15.32
N ARG A 42 -2.15 -7.52 -16.02
CA ARG A 42 -1.92 -7.53 -17.48
C ARG A 42 -3.10 -6.93 -18.24
N ALA A 43 -4.33 -7.23 -17.83
CA ALA A 43 -5.54 -6.73 -18.47
C ALA A 43 -5.70 -5.20 -18.29
N VAL A 44 -5.29 -4.66 -17.14
CA VAL A 44 -5.24 -3.22 -16.90
C VAL A 44 -4.14 -2.57 -17.75
N ASP A 45 -2.93 -3.16 -17.75
CA ASP A 45 -1.77 -2.64 -18.48
C ASP A 45 -2.01 -2.57 -20.00
N ASN A 46 -2.58 -3.63 -20.58
CA ASN A 46 -2.88 -3.70 -22.01
C ASN A 46 -4.21 -3.01 -22.41
N GLY A 47 -4.94 -2.46 -21.44
CA GLY A 47 -6.18 -1.70 -21.66
C GLY A 47 -7.42 -2.53 -22.00
N SER A 48 -7.35 -3.86 -21.93
CA SER A 48 -8.51 -4.75 -22.07
C SER A 48 -9.48 -4.65 -20.88
N TYR A 49 -8.96 -4.34 -19.68
CA TYR A 49 -9.77 -4.06 -18.48
C TYR A 49 -9.86 -2.56 -18.22
N LYS A 50 -10.99 -1.95 -18.61
CA LYS A 50 -11.20 -0.49 -18.54
C LYS A 50 -11.82 0.00 -17.22
N LYS A 51 -12.16 -0.91 -16.30
CA LYS A 51 -12.92 -0.59 -15.09
C LYS A 51 -12.05 -0.35 -13.86
N PHE A 52 -10.72 -0.39 -13.98
CA PHE A 52 -9.77 -0.28 -12.86
C PHE A 52 -10.14 0.82 -11.86
N THR A 53 -10.49 2.01 -12.33
CA THR A 53 -10.79 3.16 -11.46
C THR A 53 -12.17 3.09 -10.80
N THR A 54 -13.06 2.20 -11.21
CA THR A 54 -14.48 2.17 -10.81
C THR A 54 -14.96 0.83 -10.27
N ASP A 55 -14.13 -0.22 -10.34
CA ASP A 55 -14.49 -1.60 -10.00
C ASP A 55 -14.55 -1.88 -8.49
N LYS A 56 -14.09 -0.93 -7.66
CA LYS A 56 -14.04 -0.97 -6.19
C LYS A 56 -13.09 -2.03 -5.60
N GLY A 57 -12.31 -2.74 -6.41
CA GLY A 57 -11.34 -3.71 -5.91
C GLY A 57 -10.10 -3.03 -5.34
N GLY A 58 -9.68 -3.41 -4.14
CA GLY A 58 -8.36 -3.06 -3.61
C GLY A 58 -7.25 -3.63 -4.51
N TYR A 59 -6.20 -2.85 -4.71
CA TYR A 59 -5.08 -3.25 -5.57
C TYR A 59 -3.73 -2.76 -5.03
N GLY A 60 -2.70 -3.59 -5.15
CA GLY A 60 -1.30 -3.22 -4.95
C GLY A 60 -0.88 -3.04 -3.48
N LEU A 61 0.30 -2.43 -3.29
CA LEU A 61 1.04 -2.44 -2.01
C LEU A 61 0.22 -1.99 -0.79
N VAL A 62 -0.66 -1.00 -0.98
CA VAL A 62 -1.49 -0.38 0.07
C VAL A 62 -2.99 -0.52 -0.23
N GLN A 63 -3.35 -1.52 -1.05
CA GLN A 63 -4.74 -1.81 -1.42
C GLN A 63 -5.52 -0.55 -1.83
N TRP A 64 -5.07 0.15 -2.88
CA TRP A 64 -5.76 1.33 -3.39
C TRP A 64 -7.18 0.99 -3.85
N THR A 65 -8.18 1.38 -3.05
CA THR A 65 -9.59 1.02 -3.29
C THR A 65 -10.45 2.19 -3.79
N SER A 66 -10.10 3.44 -3.44
CA SER A 66 -10.92 4.60 -3.80
C SER A 66 -10.76 4.99 -5.28
N LYS A 67 -11.86 5.38 -5.92
CA LYS A 67 -11.86 5.80 -7.35
C LYS A 67 -10.78 6.85 -7.63
N ASN A 68 -10.68 7.88 -6.78
CA ASN A 68 -9.72 8.97 -6.98
C ASN A 68 -8.28 8.47 -6.90
N ARG A 69 -7.96 7.66 -5.88
CA ARG A 69 -6.59 7.14 -5.70
C ARG A 69 -6.20 6.15 -6.81
N LYS A 70 -7.12 5.25 -7.19
CA LYS A 70 -6.91 4.36 -8.36
C LYS A 70 -6.72 5.14 -9.66
N THR A 71 -7.47 6.23 -9.87
CA THR A 71 -7.30 7.09 -11.06
C THR A 71 -5.89 7.68 -11.10
N LYS A 72 -5.44 8.30 -10.01
CA LYS A 72 -4.10 8.88 -9.90
C LYS A 72 -2.99 7.83 -10.07
N LEU A 73 -3.15 6.64 -9.49
CA LEU A 73 -2.19 5.53 -9.66
C LEU A 73 -2.08 5.11 -11.13
N LEU A 74 -3.21 4.90 -11.80
CA LEU A 74 -3.23 4.51 -13.22
C LEU A 74 -2.63 5.58 -14.13
N GLU A 75 -2.95 6.86 -13.87
CA GLU A 75 -2.36 8.00 -14.59
C GLU A 75 -0.85 8.08 -14.37
N TYR A 76 -0.39 7.87 -13.13
CA TYR A 76 1.03 7.87 -12.80
C TYR A 76 1.78 6.74 -13.51
N ALA A 77 1.25 5.50 -13.48
CA ALA A 77 1.83 4.36 -14.19
C ALA A 77 1.94 4.62 -15.70
N LYS A 78 0.87 5.15 -16.32
CA LYS A 78 0.87 5.53 -17.75
C LYS A 78 1.90 6.61 -18.07
N LYS A 79 2.03 7.63 -17.22
CA LYS A 79 3.03 8.70 -17.39
C LYS A 79 4.47 8.16 -17.28
N ARG A 80 4.69 7.14 -16.45
CA ARG A 80 5.99 6.47 -16.29
C ARG A 80 6.28 5.44 -17.38
N GLY A 81 5.26 4.99 -18.12
CA GLY A 81 5.39 3.95 -19.13
C GLY A 81 5.72 2.57 -18.53
N THR A 82 5.30 2.33 -17.29
CA THR A 82 5.56 1.07 -16.55
C THR A 82 4.25 0.33 -16.28
N SER A 83 4.34 -0.96 -15.97
CA SER A 83 3.19 -1.74 -15.48
C SER A 83 2.60 -1.09 -14.22
N ILE A 84 1.28 -1.15 -14.06
CA ILE A 84 0.60 -0.73 -12.83
C ILE A 84 0.98 -1.61 -11.62
N GLY A 85 1.49 -2.82 -11.86
CA GLY A 85 2.02 -3.73 -10.86
C GLY A 85 3.53 -3.59 -10.61
N ASP A 86 4.20 -2.58 -11.17
CA ASP A 86 5.63 -2.36 -10.92
C ASP A 86 5.91 -1.87 -9.49
N LEU A 87 6.84 -2.54 -8.80
CA LEU A 87 7.17 -2.25 -7.40
C LEU A 87 7.68 -0.82 -7.20
N GLN A 88 8.65 -0.39 -8.02
CA GLN A 88 9.27 0.92 -7.85
C GLN A 88 8.27 2.04 -8.17
N MET A 89 7.46 1.86 -9.22
CA MET A 89 6.39 2.79 -9.58
C MET A 89 5.39 2.96 -8.42
N GLN A 90 4.95 1.87 -7.80
CA GLN A 90 4.02 1.94 -6.67
C GLN A 90 4.64 2.60 -5.44
N LEU A 91 5.93 2.35 -5.16
CA LEU A 91 6.65 3.02 -4.07
C LEU A 91 6.82 4.52 -4.33
N ASP A 92 7.13 4.92 -5.57
CA ASP A 92 7.25 6.32 -5.98
C ASP A 92 5.89 7.03 -5.84
N PHE A 93 4.81 6.39 -6.29
CA PHE A 93 3.45 6.93 -6.17
C PHE A 93 3.00 7.06 -4.71
N LEU A 94 3.22 6.03 -3.89
CA LEU A 94 2.98 6.07 -2.44
C LEU A 94 3.72 7.25 -1.81
N TRP A 95 5.00 7.46 -2.17
CA TRP A 95 5.77 8.57 -1.62
C TRP A 95 5.18 9.93 -2.02
N ILE A 96 4.75 10.11 -3.26
CA ILE A 96 4.06 11.32 -3.73
C ILE A 96 2.76 11.55 -2.92
N GLU A 97 1.91 10.53 -2.79
CA GLU A 97 0.67 10.65 -2.00
C GLU A 97 0.96 11.08 -0.56
N LEU A 98 1.96 10.48 0.07
CA LEU A 98 2.35 10.83 1.45
C LEU A 98 2.83 12.28 1.55
N GLN A 99 3.60 12.77 0.58
CA GLN A 99 4.12 14.15 0.57
C GLN A 99 3.03 15.19 0.36
N GLU A 100 2.07 14.91 -0.52
CA GLU A 100 1.02 15.85 -0.89
C GLU A 100 -0.15 15.83 0.10
N GLY A 101 -0.57 14.65 0.56
CA GLY A 101 -1.80 14.46 1.33
C GLY A 101 -1.60 14.15 2.81
N TYR A 102 -0.41 13.68 3.22
CA TYR A 102 -0.20 13.10 4.55
C TYR A 102 1.06 13.64 5.24
N GLN A 103 1.29 14.95 5.15
CA GLN A 103 2.46 15.60 5.75
C GLN A 103 2.58 15.38 7.26
N SER A 104 1.45 15.32 7.99
CA SER A 104 1.42 14.98 9.41
C SER A 104 1.96 13.58 9.67
N LEU A 105 1.55 12.59 8.87
CA LEU A 105 2.06 11.23 8.94
C LEU A 105 3.56 11.19 8.66
N ILE A 106 4.05 11.88 7.63
CA ILE A 106 5.51 11.95 7.36
C ILE A 106 6.26 12.52 8.57
N LYS A 107 5.74 13.58 9.22
CA LYS A 107 6.36 14.15 10.42
C LYS A 107 6.41 13.13 11.55
N THR A 108 5.33 12.37 11.77
CA THR A 108 5.30 11.28 12.75
C THR A 108 6.31 10.19 12.42
N LEU A 109 6.32 9.68 11.18
CA LEU A 109 7.25 8.62 10.76
C LEU A 109 8.72 9.03 10.89
N LYS A 110 9.05 10.29 10.62
CA LYS A 110 10.42 10.80 10.79
C LYS A 110 10.84 10.89 12.25
N LYS A 111 9.91 11.07 13.18
CA LYS A 111 10.17 11.28 14.61
C LYS A 111 9.88 10.05 15.48
N ALA A 112 9.25 9.03 14.91
CA ALA A 112 8.80 7.86 15.66
C ALA A 112 9.94 7.22 16.47
N SER A 113 9.63 6.94 17.73
CA SER A 113 10.54 6.35 18.71
C SER A 113 10.42 4.82 18.79
N SER A 114 9.36 4.27 18.19
CA SER A 114 9.09 2.84 18.14
C SER A 114 8.39 2.42 16.85
N VAL A 115 8.48 1.13 16.50
CA VAL A 115 7.74 0.57 15.36
C VAL A 115 6.22 0.63 15.60
N GLN A 116 5.79 0.53 16.86
CA GLN A 116 4.36 0.60 17.23
C GLN A 116 3.80 1.98 16.89
N GLU A 117 4.44 3.04 17.39
CA GLU A 117 4.04 4.43 17.11
C GLU A 117 3.94 4.71 15.60
N ALA A 118 4.95 4.27 14.84
CA ALA A 118 4.95 4.43 13.39
C ALA A 118 3.83 3.62 12.70
N SER A 119 3.67 2.35 13.08
CA SER A 119 2.68 1.45 12.50
C SER A 119 1.25 1.92 12.76
N ASP A 120 0.96 2.34 13.98
CA ASP A 120 -0.36 2.82 14.38
C ASP A 120 -0.70 4.11 13.64
N ALA A 121 0.27 5.02 13.48
CA ALA A 121 0.08 6.23 12.70
C ALA A 121 -0.28 5.93 11.23
N VAL A 122 0.40 4.98 10.58
CA VAL A 122 0.08 4.59 9.19
C VAL A 122 -1.33 4.01 9.11
N MET A 123 -1.68 3.10 10.01
CA MET A 123 -3.00 2.47 10.02
C MET A 123 -4.13 3.47 10.25
N LEU A 124 -3.95 4.40 11.19
CA LEU A 124 -5.00 5.35 11.60
C LEU A 124 -5.13 6.56 10.67
N ILE A 125 -4.04 6.97 10.01
CA ILE A 125 -4.02 8.17 9.16
C ILE A 125 -4.14 7.83 7.67
N TYR A 126 -3.49 6.75 7.21
CA TYR A 126 -3.37 6.46 5.77
C TYR A 126 -4.25 5.30 5.32
N GLU A 127 -4.12 4.12 5.94
CA GLU A 127 -4.85 2.92 5.50
C GLU A 127 -6.33 2.97 5.88
N GLN A 128 -6.62 3.39 7.11
CA GLN A 128 -7.97 3.52 7.68
C GLN A 128 -8.89 2.31 7.38
N PRO A 129 -8.45 1.07 7.68
CA PRO A 129 -9.30 -0.10 7.51
C PRO A 129 -10.52 -0.02 8.45
N GLU A 130 -11.51 -0.87 8.18
CA GLU A 130 -12.71 -0.97 9.01
C GLU A 130 -12.38 -1.41 10.45
N ASP A 131 -11.57 -2.47 10.59
CA ASP A 131 -11.09 -2.95 11.89
C ASP A 131 -9.80 -2.24 12.31
N LYS A 132 -9.94 -1.35 13.30
CA LYS A 132 -8.84 -0.60 13.96
C LYS A 132 -8.65 -1.02 15.41
N SER A 133 -9.00 -2.25 15.76
CA SER A 133 -8.83 -2.79 17.12
C SER A 133 -7.36 -2.82 17.55
N GLN A 134 -7.14 -2.84 18.87
CA GLN A 134 -5.79 -2.95 19.45
C GLN A 134 -5.08 -4.23 18.98
N GLU A 135 -5.82 -5.31 18.75
CA GLU A 135 -5.27 -6.55 18.21
C GLU A 135 -4.64 -6.33 16.81
N LYS A 136 -5.35 -5.62 15.92
CA LYS A 136 -4.83 -5.29 14.58
C LYS A 136 -3.64 -4.33 14.63
N LEU A 137 -3.70 -3.31 15.49
CA LEU A 137 -2.57 -2.39 15.71
C LEU A 137 -1.32 -3.15 16.15
N ASN A 138 -1.47 -4.05 17.13
CA ASN A 138 -0.37 -4.89 17.62
C ASN A 138 0.17 -5.83 16.54
N LEU A 139 -0.71 -6.43 15.73
CA LEU A 139 -0.33 -7.34 14.65
C LEU A 139 0.51 -6.64 13.59
N ARG A 140 0.07 -5.47 13.09
CA ARG A 140 0.80 -4.72 12.06
C ARG A 140 2.15 -4.22 12.56
N ALA A 141 2.21 -3.75 13.81
CA ALA A 141 3.47 -3.36 14.43
C ALA A 141 4.42 -4.56 14.61
N LYS A 142 3.91 -5.75 14.94
CA LYS A 142 4.71 -6.98 15.02
C LYS A 142 5.32 -7.33 13.66
N GLN A 143 4.56 -7.22 12.58
CA GLN A 143 5.07 -7.45 11.21
C GLN A 143 6.20 -6.47 10.87
N GLY A 144 6.04 -5.18 11.18
CA GLY A 144 7.10 -4.19 11.01
C GLY A 144 8.37 -4.50 11.82
N LYS A 145 8.21 -4.99 13.07
CA LYS A 145 9.36 -5.38 13.92
C LYS A 145 10.12 -6.56 13.32
N MET A 146 9.41 -7.58 12.80
CA MET A 146 10.02 -8.74 12.16
C MET A 146 10.82 -8.36 10.91
N LEU A 147 10.25 -7.51 10.05
CA LEU A 147 10.92 -7.03 8.85
C LEU A 147 12.14 -6.18 9.17
N LYS A 148 12.06 -5.34 10.21
CA LYS A 148 13.23 -4.58 10.69
C LYS A 148 14.36 -5.50 11.14
N LEU A 149 14.06 -6.54 11.92
CA LEU A 149 15.07 -7.50 12.40
C LEU A 149 15.74 -8.25 11.25
N ALA A 150 15.00 -8.61 10.20
CA ALA A 150 15.54 -9.30 9.04
C ALA A 150 16.56 -8.46 8.23
N LEU A 151 16.58 -7.14 8.40
CA LEU A 151 17.50 -6.22 7.71
C LEU A 151 18.70 -5.80 8.57
N ASP A 152 18.71 -6.14 9.85
CA ASP A 152 19.81 -5.84 10.78
C ASP A 152 20.88 -6.97 10.81
N HIS A 153 20.77 -7.98 9.93
CA HIS A 153 21.69 -9.10 9.72
C HIS A 153 22.30 -9.05 8.32
#